data_AF-N8PS24-F1
#
_entry.id   AF-N8PS24-F1
#
_cell.length_a   1.000
_cell.length_b   1.000
_cell.length_c   1.000
_cell.angle_alpha   90.00
_cell.angle_beta   90.00
_cell.angle_gamma   90.00
#
_symmetry.space_group_name_H-M   'P 1'
#
loop_
_entity.id
_entity.type
_entity.pdbx_description
1 polymer ?
#
loop_
_entity_poly.entity_id
_entity_poly.type
_entity_poly.pdbx_seq_one_letter_code
_entity_poly.pdbx_strand_id
1 'polypeptide(L)'
;MSNWKVHDLKNPNGSKGNHKTFDVLEPCKTMIERLIDHEVRSRMLKLGHNENLLLPLNPKSLGKEFREACNMLGIEDLHFHDLRHEGCTRLTEQSFTIPEIQKVSLHDSWSSLQRYVFVKARRNIMQLEEVLRLIDET
;
A
#
# COMPACT_ATOMS: atom_id res chain seq x y z
N MET A 1 -17.07 0.12 2.47
CA MET A 1 -15.85 -0.57 2.95
C MET A 1 -16.03 -2.06 2.77
N SER A 2 -15.08 -2.69 2.07
CA SER A 2 -15.03 -4.14 1.93
C SER A 2 -13.91 -4.70 2.79
N ASN A 3 -14.13 -5.82 3.46
CA ASN A 3 -13.14 -6.45 4.33
C ASN A 3 -12.37 -7.51 3.53
N TRP A 4 -11.05 -7.37 3.47
CA TRP A 4 -10.19 -8.30 2.75
C TRP A 4 -9.29 -9.05 3.72
N LYS A 5 -8.99 -10.31 3.41
CA LYS A 5 -8.15 -11.17 4.24
C LYS A 5 -6.79 -11.38 3.58
N VAL A 6 -5.72 -11.06 4.30
CA VAL A 6 -4.35 -11.42 3.93
C VAL A 6 -3.99 -12.71 4.64
N HIS A 7 -3.60 -13.71 3.86
CA HIS A 7 -3.11 -14.99 4.38
C HIS A 7 -1.62 -14.92 4.71
N ASP A 8 -1.22 -15.69 5.72
CA ASP A 8 0.16 -15.82 6.21
C ASP A 8 0.96 -14.51 6.25
N LEU A 9 0.42 -13.50 6.94
CA LEU A 9 1.09 -12.21 7.05
C LEU A 9 2.44 -12.37 7.76
N LYS A 10 3.48 -11.74 7.21
CA LYS A 10 4.84 -11.78 7.76
C LYS A 10 4.86 -11.34 9.23
N ASN A 11 5.48 -12.16 10.08
CA ASN A 11 5.69 -11.88 11.50
C ASN A 11 7.06 -12.45 11.90
N PRO A 12 7.86 -11.76 12.76
CA PRO A 12 9.12 -12.27 13.29
C PRO A 12 9.05 -13.71 13.84
N ASN A 13 7.90 -14.09 14.42
CA ASN A 13 7.70 -15.40 15.04
C ASN A 13 7.16 -16.46 14.06
N GLY A 14 7.11 -16.16 12.77
CA GLY A 14 6.57 -17.03 11.72
C GLY A 14 5.23 -16.54 11.17
N SER A 15 5.00 -16.79 9.87
CA SER A 15 3.83 -16.26 9.15
C SER A 15 2.69 -17.26 8.99
N LYS A 16 2.95 -18.57 9.05
CA LYS A 16 1.93 -19.60 8.81
C LYS A 16 0.77 -19.48 9.80
N GLY A 17 -0.45 -19.34 9.29
CA GLY A 17 -1.67 -19.18 10.09
C GLY A 17 -1.91 -17.76 10.64
N ASN A 18 -0.98 -16.83 10.42
CA ASN A 18 -1.13 -15.42 10.81
C ASN A 18 -2.00 -14.68 9.79
N HIS A 19 -3.27 -15.06 9.72
CA HIS A 19 -4.23 -14.42 8.83
C HIS A 19 -4.78 -13.15 9.46
N LYS A 20 -4.90 -12.08 8.68
CA LYS A 20 -5.48 -10.82 9.16
C LYS A 20 -6.49 -10.26 8.17
N THR A 21 -7.51 -9.62 8.71
CA THR A 21 -8.51 -8.90 7.93
C THR A 21 -8.26 -7.41 8.06
N PHE A 22 -8.46 -6.66 6.97
CA PHE A 22 -8.32 -5.22 6.95
C PHE A 22 -9.41 -4.57 6.10
N ASP A 23 -9.68 -3.32 6.41
CA ASP A 23 -10.68 -2.51 5.73
C ASP A 23 -10.05 -1.94 4.45
N VAL A 24 -10.62 -2.28 3.30
CA VAL A 24 -10.22 -1.73 2.01
C VAL A 24 -11.10 -0.52 1.69
N LEU A 25 -10.46 0.64 1.64
CA LEU A 25 -11.07 1.90 1.20
C LEU A 25 -11.20 1.94 -0.32
N GLU A 26 -12.13 2.76 -0.83
CA GLU A 26 -12.41 2.82 -2.28
C GLU A 26 -11.16 3.10 -3.14
N PRO A 27 -10.25 4.04 -2.81
CA PRO A 27 -9.04 4.24 -3.62
C PRO A 27 -8.15 2.98 -3.69
N CYS A 28 -8.05 2.23 -2.59
CA CYS A 28 -7.29 0.99 -2.57
C CYS A 28 -8.00 -0.11 -3.38
N LYS A 29 -9.34 -0.17 -3.30
CA LYS A 29 -10.15 -1.10 -4.09
C LYS A 29 -9.98 -0.85 -5.59
N THR A 30 -10.03 0.40 -6.04
CA THR A 30 -9.78 0.80 -7.43
C THR A 30 -8.41 0.34 -7.92
N MET A 31 -7.37 0.45 -7.08
CA MET A 31 -6.04 -0.06 -7.41
C MET A 31 -6.01 -1.59 -7.50
N ILE A 32 -6.67 -2.30 -6.57
CA ILE A 32 -6.76 -3.76 -6.61
C ILE A 32 -7.47 -4.23 -7.89
N GLU A 33 -8.57 -3.57 -8.28
CA GLU A 33 -9.31 -3.88 -9.50
C GLU A 33 -8.42 -3.72 -10.75
N ARG A 34 -7.63 -2.64 -10.83
CA ARG A 34 -6.65 -2.48 -11.92
C ARG A 34 -5.52 -3.51 -11.90
N LEU A 35 -5.05 -3.92 -10.72
CA LEU A 35 -4.02 -4.96 -10.61
C LEU A 35 -4.52 -6.36 -11.02
N ILE A 36 -5.83 -6.60 -10.88
CA ILE A 36 -6.49 -7.86 -11.26
C ILE A 36 -6.93 -7.83 -12.73
N ASP A 37 -7.03 -6.66 -13.35
CA ASP A 37 -7.34 -6.52 -14.78
C ASP A 37 -6.49 -7.48 -15.63
N HIS A 38 -7.14 -8.09 -16.62
CA HIS A 38 -6.56 -9.17 -17.39
C HIS A 38 -5.25 -8.76 -18.08
N GLU A 39 -5.15 -7.54 -18.60
CA GLU A 39 -3.94 -7.09 -19.30
C GLU A 39 -2.77 -6.92 -18.32
N VAL A 40 -2.99 -6.20 -17.23
CA VAL A 40 -1.99 -5.94 -16.18
C VAL A 40 -1.56 -7.26 -15.53
N ARG A 41 -2.53 -8.08 -15.12
CA ARG A 41 -2.29 -9.37 -14.48
C ARG A 41 -1.54 -10.33 -15.40
N SER A 42 -1.91 -10.41 -16.67
CA SER A 42 -1.22 -11.26 -17.66
C SER A 42 0.25 -10.87 -17.83
N ARG A 43 0.56 -9.56 -17.82
CA ARG A 43 1.95 -9.08 -17.89
C ARG A 43 2.76 -9.50 -16.66
N MET A 44 2.17 -9.40 -15.46
CA MET A 44 2.85 -9.84 -14.24
C MET A 44 3.10 -11.35 -14.23
N LEU A 45 2.11 -12.16 -14.64
CA LEU A 45 2.22 -13.62 -14.67
C LEU A 45 3.30 -14.13 -15.63
N LYS A 46 3.56 -13.43 -16.74
CA LYS A 46 4.66 -13.75 -17.66
C LYS A 46 6.05 -13.75 -17.01
N LEU A 47 6.20 -13.11 -15.85
CA LEU A 47 7.45 -13.10 -15.09
C LEU A 47 7.70 -14.40 -14.29
N GLY A 48 6.75 -15.34 -14.30
CA GLY A 48 6.96 -16.72 -13.81
C GLY A 48 6.92 -16.88 -12.28
N HIS A 49 6.19 -16.00 -11.58
CA HIS A 49 6.04 -16.07 -10.13
C HIS A 49 4.70 -16.71 -9.71
N ASN A 50 4.49 -16.86 -8.39
CA ASN A 50 3.32 -17.54 -7.83
C ASN A 50 2.00 -16.86 -8.22
N GLU A 51 1.23 -17.53 -9.08
CA GLU A 51 -0.06 -17.06 -9.62
C GLU A 51 -1.17 -16.91 -8.58
N ASN A 52 -1.03 -17.51 -7.40
CA ASN A 52 -1.97 -17.39 -6.29
C ASN A 52 -1.84 -16.05 -5.54
N LEU A 53 -0.80 -15.26 -5.83
CA LEU A 53 -0.62 -13.94 -5.25
C LEU A 53 -1.40 -12.89 -6.06
N LEU A 54 -1.86 -11.84 -5.36
CA LEU A 54 -2.42 -10.65 -6.01
C LEU A 54 -1.39 -10.03 -6.95
N LEU A 55 -0.17 -9.85 -6.44
CA LEU A 55 1.00 -9.40 -7.19
C LEU A 55 1.96 -10.59 -7.34
N PRO A 56 1.93 -11.32 -8.48
CA PRO A 56 2.87 -12.39 -8.76
C PRO A 56 4.21 -11.79 -9.17
N LEU A 57 4.89 -11.12 -8.23
CA LEU A 57 6.15 -10.40 -8.44
C LEU A 57 7.16 -10.78 -7.35
N ASN A 58 8.45 -10.73 -7.68
CA ASN A 58 9.50 -10.91 -6.68
C ASN A 58 9.65 -9.64 -5.82
N PRO A 59 9.48 -9.72 -4.48
CA PRO A 59 9.60 -8.56 -3.60
C PRO A 59 10.98 -7.89 -3.62
N LYS A 60 12.06 -8.66 -3.84
CA LYS A 60 13.42 -8.12 -3.94
C LYS A 60 13.59 -7.28 -5.19
N SER A 61 13.05 -7.76 -6.32
CA SER A 61 13.07 -7.02 -7.58
C SER A 61 12.26 -5.73 -7.45
N LEU A 62 11.04 -5.80 -6.90
CA LEU A 62 10.21 -4.61 -6.69
C LEU A 62 10.91 -3.53 -5.86
N GLY A 63 11.56 -3.93 -4.75
CA GLY A 63 12.31 -2.99 -3.91
C GLY A 63 13.54 -2.40 -4.60
N LYS A 64 14.19 -3.18 -5.49
CA LYS A 64 15.32 -2.71 -6.31
C LYS A 64 14.84 -1.67 -7.33
N GLU A 65 13.82 -1.99 -8.12
CA GLU A 65 13.24 -1.12 -9.14
C GLU A 65 12.75 0.20 -8.51
N PHE A 66 12.10 0.15 -7.35
CA PHE A 66 11.68 1.36 -6.62
C PHE A 66 12.88 2.27 -6.28
N ARG A 67 13.97 1.69 -5.76
CA ARG A 67 15.17 2.46 -5.42
C ARG A 67 15.84 3.04 -6.66
N GLU A 68 15.93 2.26 -7.73
CA GLU A 68 16.50 2.72 -9.00
C GLU A 68 15.67 3.86 -9.61
N ALA A 69 14.34 3.78 -9.57
CA ALA A 69 13.46 4.86 -9.98
C ALA A 69 13.67 6.14 -9.16
N CYS A 70 13.79 6.03 -7.83
CA CYS A 70 14.09 7.19 -6.97
C CYS A 70 15.43 7.84 -7.37
N ASN A 71 16.47 7.02 -7.58
CA ASN A 71 17.79 7.52 -8.00
C ASN A 71 17.75 8.21 -9.37
N MET A 72 17.03 7.63 -10.34
CA MET A 72 16.88 8.20 -11.68
C MET A 72 16.17 9.56 -11.66
N LEU A 73 15.22 9.73 -10.74
CA LEU A 73 14.46 10.97 -10.57
C LEU A 73 15.14 11.97 -9.61
N GLY A 74 16.30 11.64 -9.05
CA GLY A 74 17.00 12.49 -8.08
C GLY A 74 16.25 12.66 -6.76
N ILE A 75 15.41 11.69 -6.38
CA ILE A 75 14.68 11.70 -5.11
C ILE A 75 15.60 11.16 -4.01
N GLU A 76 15.92 12.01 -3.05
CA GLU A 76 16.79 11.68 -1.92
C GLU A 76 15.98 11.17 -0.72
N ASP A 77 16.56 10.21 0.02
CA ASP A 77 16.05 9.70 1.32
C ASP A 77 14.62 9.12 1.33
N LEU A 78 14.08 8.73 0.18
CA LEU A 78 12.79 8.05 0.09
C LEU A 78 12.94 6.52 0.15
N HIS A 79 12.34 5.90 1.17
CA HIS A 79 12.32 4.45 1.34
C HIS A 79 10.93 3.86 1.11
N PHE A 80 10.87 2.57 0.75
CA PHE A 80 9.61 1.90 0.48
C PHE A 80 8.64 1.87 1.69
N HIS A 81 9.16 1.86 2.92
CA HIS A 81 8.33 1.89 4.13
C HIS A 81 7.73 3.27 4.41
N ASP A 82 8.30 4.33 3.84
CA ASP A 82 7.75 5.69 3.94
C ASP A 82 6.40 5.81 3.23
N LEU A 83 6.13 4.96 2.23
CA LEU A 83 4.81 4.86 1.60
C LEU A 83 3.73 4.47 2.62
N ARG A 84 4.06 3.59 3.58
CA ARG A 84 3.14 3.24 4.67
C ARG A 84 2.98 4.38 5.66
N HIS A 85 4.05 5.13 5.93
CA HIS A 85 4.00 6.33 6.76
C HIS A 85 3.11 7.42 6.15
N GLU A 86 3.27 7.69 4.86
CA GLU A 86 2.45 8.64 4.10
C GLU A 86 0.98 8.19 4.05
N GLY A 87 0.71 6.89 3.85
CA GLY A 87 -0.65 6.35 3.89
C GLY A 87 -1.35 6.59 5.24
N CYS A 88 -0.70 6.27 6.36
CA CYS A 88 -1.25 6.54 7.70
C CYS A 88 -1.41 8.04 7.98
N THR A 89 -0.47 8.86 7.49
CA THR A 89 -0.57 10.31 7.56
C THR A 89 -1.84 10.80 6.86
N ARG A 90 -2.06 10.41 5.59
CA ARG A 90 -3.27 10.81 4.83
C ARG A 90 -4.57 10.41 5.51
N LEU A 91 -4.65 9.21 6.09
CA LEU A 91 -5.82 8.79 6.85
C LEU A 91 -6.06 9.71 8.06
N THR A 92 -5.00 10.12 8.74
CA THR A 92 -5.09 11.07 9.86
C THR A 92 -5.55 12.45 9.38
N GLU A 93 -5.05 12.92 8.24
CA GLU A 93 -5.49 14.19 7.62
C GLU A 93 -6.97 14.15 7.22
N GLN A 94 -7.50 12.96 6.91
CA GLN A 94 -8.93 12.69 6.69
C GLN A 94 -9.72 12.47 7.99
N SER A 95 -9.13 12.78 9.14
CA SER A 95 -9.74 12.65 10.48
C SER A 95 -10.09 11.23 10.90
N PHE A 96 -9.45 10.20 10.33
CA PHE A 96 -9.58 8.84 10.84
C PHE A 96 -8.97 8.75 12.24
N THR A 97 -9.69 8.07 13.14
CA THR A 97 -9.19 7.75 14.47
C THR A 97 -8.11 6.66 14.40
N ILE A 98 -7.26 6.56 15.42
CA ILE A 98 -6.20 5.54 15.46
C ILE A 98 -6.75 4.11 15.29
N PRO A 99 -7.86 3.69 15.93
CA PRO A 99 -8.44 2.36 15.68
C PRO A 99 -8.87 2.14 14.23
N GLU A 100 -9.41 3.16 13.55
CA GLU A 100 -9.78 3.06 12.13
C GLU A 100 -8.54 2.95 11.24
N ILE A 101 -7.49 3.73 11.54
CA ILE A 101 -6.19 3.60 10.87
C ILE A 101 -5.62 2.19 11.05
N GLN A 102 -5.72 1.58 12.24
CA GLN A 102 -5.26 0.20 12.45
C GLN A 102 -6.00 -0.80 11.56
N LYS A 103 -7.33 -0.66 11.44
CA LYS A 103 -8.15 -1.55 10.59
C LYS A 103 -7.78 -1.45 9.12
N VAL A 104 -7.41 -0.27 8.62
CA VAL A 104 -6.99 -0.09 7.22
C VAL A 104 -5.53 -0.51 6.99
N SER A 105 -4.65 -0.15 7.92
CA SER A 105 -3.19 -0.26 7.73
C SER A 105 -2.56 -1.53 8.26
N LEU A 106 -3.30 -2.40 8.97
CA LEU A 106 -2.81 -3.64 9.61
C LEU A 106 -1.66 -3.43 10.62
N HIS A 107 -1.68 -2.33 11.37
CA HIS A 107 -0.73 -2.11 12.47
C HIS A 107 -1.19 -2.82 13.75
N ASP A 108 -0.33 -3.69 14.27
CA ASP A 108 -0.60 -4.46 15.50
C ASP A 108 -0.50 -3.62 16.77
N SER A 109 0.46 -2.69 16.82
CA SER A 109 0.72 -1.89 18.01
C SER A 109 0.25 -0.46 17.83
N TRP A 110 -0.51 0.01 18.82
CA TRP A 110 -0.94 1.40 18.91
C TRP A 110 0.25 2.38 18.98
N SER A 111 1.34 1.98 19.65
CA SER A 111 2.55 2.79 19.79
C SER A 111 3.17 3.20 18.45
N SER A 112 3.07 2.35 17.42
CA SER A 112 3.56 2.67 16.08
C SER A 112 2.77 3.78 15.38
N LEU A 113 1.51 3.99 15.77
CA LEU A 113 0.61 4.99 15.19
C LEU A 113 0.53 6.29 15.98
N GLN A 114 0.98 6.33 17.23
CA GLN A 114 0.94 7.53 18.08
C GLN A 114 1.57 8.77 17.41
N ARG A 115 2.57 8.56 16.56
CA ARG A 115 3.24 9.63 15.82
C ARG A 115 2.33 10.40 14.86
N TYR A 116 1.19 9.85 14.45
CA TYR A 116 0.28 10.52 13.53
C TYR A 116 -0.77 11.39 14.22
N VAL A 117 -0.98 11.22 15.53
CA VAL A 117 -2.07 11.85 16.31
C VAL A 117 -2.10 13.38 16.20
N PHE A 118 -0.97 14.04 15.93
CA PHE A 118 -0.86 15.49 15.86
C PHE A 118 -0.50 16.03 14.48
N VAL A 119 -0.64 15.22 13.42
CA VAL A 119 -0.35 15.68 12.08
C VAL A 119 -1.41 16.71 11.65
N LYS A 120 -0.95 17.90 11.23
CA LYS A 120 -1.82 18.93 10.67
C LYS A 120 -2.16 18.56 9.23
N ALA A 121 -3.45 18.67 8.88
CA ALA A 121 -3.91 18.43 7.52
C ALA A 121 -3.21 19.38 6.52
N ARG A 122 -2.55 18.79 5.52
CA ARG A 122 -2.06 19.52 4.35
C ARG A 122 -3.24 19.99 3.51
N ARG A 123 -3.10 21.15 2.86
CA ARG A 123 -4.18 21.76 2.05
C ARG A 123 -4.32 21.12 0.67
N ASN A 124 -3.20 20.73 0.06
CA ASN A 124 -3.16 20.23 -1.33
C ASN A 124 -2.65 18.79 -1.32
N ILE A 125 -3.57 17.84 -1.23
CA ILE A 125 -3.27 16.41 -1.29
C ILE A 125 -3.83 15.89 -2.60
N MET A 126 -2.95 15.37 -3.46
CA MET A 126 -3.33 14.78 -4.73
C MET A 126 -4.19 13.53 -4.49
N GLN A 127 -5.38 13.52 -5.09
CA GLN A 127 -6.33 12.40 -5.06
C GLN A 127 -5.98 11.36 -6.13
N LEU A 128 -6.53 10.15 -6.00
CA LEU A 128 -6.23 9.05 -6.90
C LEU A 128 -6.56 9.40 -8.35
N GLU A 129 -7.67 10.09 -8.59
CA GLU A 129 -8.14 10.50 -9.92
C GLU A 129 -7.19 11.53 -10.56
N GLU A 130 -6.49 12.32 -9.77
CA GLU A 130 -5.44 13.23 -10.25
C GLU A 130 -4.18 12.46 -10.62
N VAL A 131 -3.77 11.49 -9.80
CA VAL A 131 -2.62 10.62 -10.10
C VAL A 131 -2.85 9.84 -11.39
N LEU A 132 -4.02 9.20 -11.54
CA LEU A 132 -4.35 8.40 -12.72
C LEU A 132 -4.33 9.24 -14.00
N ARG A 133 -4.80 10.50 -13.93
CA ARG A 133 -4.70 11.45 -15.05
C ARG A 133 -3.25 11.80 -15.42
N LEU A 134 -2.37 11.91 -14.43
CA LEU A 134 -0.96 12.27 -14.67
C LEU A 134 -0.16 11.15 -15.33
N ILE A 135 -0.57 9.90 -15.15
CA ILE A 135 0.10 8.72 -15.70
C ILE A 135 -0.64 8.14 -16.92
N ASP A 136 -1.63 8.85 -17.45
CA ASP A 136 -2.45 8.45 -18.59
C ASP A 136 -3.19 7.11 -18.40
N GLU A 137 -3.66 6.85 -17.17
CA GLU A 137 -4.36 5.60 -16.75
C GLU A 137 -5.84 5.84 -16.38
N THR A 138 -6.45 6.93 -16.85
CA THR A 138 -7.87 7.24 -16.64
C THR A 138 -8.83 6.28 -17.31
#